data_AF-A0ABD7SN02-F1
#
_entry.id   AF-A0ABD7SN02-F1
#
_cell.length_a   1.000
_cell.length_b   1.000
_cell.length_c   1.000
_cell.angle_alpha   90.00
_cell.angle_beta   90.00
_cell.angle_gamma   90.00
#
_symmetry.space_group_name_H-M   'P 1'
#
loop_
_entity.id
_entity.type
_entity.pdbx_description
1 polymer ?
#
loop_
_entity_poly.entity_id
_entity_poly.type
_entity_poly.pdbx_seq_one_letter_code
_entity_poly.pdbx_strand_id
1 'polypeptide(L)'
;MNKYAEKLLTGDIELALKLSKFTKLFKIFMALTLVLSYFFFKAWLLEIMLISIVVTLIAPLGFFDVFIQKLVEYNTQVIESRQQLNATETNEHIAKLYEKIDETHQ
;
A
#
# COMPACT_ATOMS: atom_id res chain seq x y z
N MET A 1 12.74 -6.83 -15.31
CA MET A 1 11.60 -6.22 -14.60
C MET A 1 11.46 -4.77 -15.06
N ASN A 2 10.24 -4.30 -15.38
CA ASN A 2 10.04 -2.92 -15.79
C ASN A 2 10.13 -2.01 -14.55
N LYS A 3 11.33 -1.45 -14.27
CA LYS A 3 11.62 -0.58 -13.10
C LYS A 3 10.57 0.51 -12.87
N TYR A 4 9.87 0.92 -13.94
CA TYR A 4 8.80 1.90 -13.88
C TYR A 4 7.53 1.40 -13.17
N ALA A 5 7.13 0.14 -13.37
CA ALA A 5 5.92 -0.41 -12.76
C ALA A 5 6.09 -0.65 -11.25
N GLU A 6 7.26 -1.19 -10.86
CA GLU A 6 7.62 -1.37 -9.45
C GLU A 6 7.67 -0.03 -8.71
N LYS A 7 8.33 0.98 -9.30
CA LYS A 7 8.42 2.33 -8.71
C LYS A 7 7.05 3.01 -8.55
N LEU A 8 6.11 2.72 -9.46
CA LEU A 8 4.75 3.24 -9.40
C LEU A 8 3.96 2.61 -8.24
N LEU A 9 4.00 1.28 -8.11
CA LEU A 9 3.32 0.56 -7.03
C LEU A 9 3.87 0.90 -5.64
N THR A 10 5.19 1.00 -5.50
CA THR A 10 5.80 1.40 -4.23
C THR A 10 5.43 2.84 -3.86
N GLY A 11 5.34 3.72 -4.87
CA GLY A 11 4.86 5.09 -4.70
C GLY A 11 3.41 5.16 -4.23
N ASP A 12 2.53 4.35 -4.82
CA ASP A 12 1.10 4.28 -4.45
C ASP A 12 0.91 3.78 -3.01
N ILE A 13 1.69 2.77 -2.59
CA ILE A 13 1.68 2.26 -1.21
C ILE A 13 2.18 3.33 -0.23
N GLU A 14 3.24 4.06 -0.58
CA GLU A 14 3.78 5.13 0.27
C GLU A 14 2.79 6.30 0.41
N LEU A 15 2.14 6.69 -0.70
CA LEU A 15 1.06 7.68 -0.72
C LEU A 15 -0.09 7.24 0.18
N ALA A 16 -0.46 5.96 0.11
CA ALA A 16 -1.52 5.43 0.95
C ALA A 16 -1.15 5.49 2.44
N LEU A 17 0.07 5.09 2.81
CA LEU A 17 0.57 5.21 4.18
C LEU A 17 0.58 6.67 4.66
N LYS A 18 0.93 7.62 3.79
CA LYS A 18 0.85 9.07 4.10
C LYS A 18 -0.58 9.53 4.31
N LEU A 19 -1.53 9.09 3.48
CA LEU A 19 -2.94 9.44 3.61
C LEU A 19 -3.55 8.89 4.91
N SER A 20 -3.16 7.67 5.31
CA SER A 20 -3.53 7.08 6.61
C SER A 20 -3.04 7.93 7.78
N LYS A 21 -1.75 8.33 7.76
CA LYS A 21 -1.18 9.23 8.79
C LYS A 21 -1.88 10.58 8.81
N PHE A 22 -2.16 11.16 7.65
CA PHE A 22 -2.88 12.42 7.53
C PHE A 22 -4.30 12.32 8.10
N THR A 23 -5.04 11.25 7.78
CA THR A 23 -6.38 11.00 8.29
C THR A 23 -6.39 10.88 9.82
N LYS A 24 -5.37 10.24 10.41
CA LYS A 24 -5.20 10.17 11.86
C LYS A 24 -4.99 11.56 12.47
N LEU A 25 -4.14 12.39 11.86
CA LEU A 25 -3.89 13.75 12.32
C LEU A 25 -5.14 14.64 12.19
N PHE A 26 -5.88 14.49 11.10
CA PHE A 26 -7.15 15.18 10.86
C PHE A 26 -8.19 14.84 11.93
N LYS A 27 -8.31 13.57 12.35
CA LYS A 27 -9.21 13.16 13.45
C LYS A 27 -8.83 13.80 14.78
N ILE A 28 -7.53 13.93 15.07
CA ILE A 28 -7.05 14.62 16.28
C ILE A 28 -7.45 16.10 16.23
N PHE A 29 -7.29 16.75 15.08
CA PHE A 29 -7.73 18.14 14.90
C PHE A 29 -9.23 18.29 15.14
N MET A 30 -10.06 17.43 14.55
CA MET A 30 -11.52 17.43 14.75
C MET A 30 -11.92 17.23 16.21
N ALA A 31 -11.24 16.34 16.94
CA ALA A 31 -11.46 16.13 18.36
C ALA A 31 -11.14 17.40 19.17
N LEU A 32 -10.04 18.09 18.86
CA LEU A 32 -9.71 19.38 19.49
C LEU A 32 -10.77 20.45 19.19
N THR A 33 -11.28 20.50 17.95
CA THR A 33 -12.34 21.45 17.59
C THR A 33 -13.62 21.21 18.38
N LEU A 34 -13.98 19.94 18.60
CA LEU A 34 -15.13 19.57 19.44
C LEU A 34 -14.95 19.99 20.89
N VAL A 35 -13.76 19.75 21.46
CA VAL A 35 -13.44 20.17 22.83
C VAL A 35 -13.53 21.69 22.96
N LEU A 36 -12.96 22.45 22.03
CA LEU A 36 -13.05 23.92 22.04
C LEU A 36 -14.50 24.40 21.87
N SER A 37 -15.27 23.79 20.97
CA SER A 37 -16.67 24.13 20.77
C SER A 37 -17.50 23.86 22.02
N TYR A 38 -17.20 22.80 22.77
CA TYR A 38 -17.90 22.47 24.01
C TYR A 38 -17.77 23.58 25.08
N PHE A 39 -16.59 24.20 25.17
CA PHE A 39 -16.34 25.26 26.17
C PHE A 39 -16.77 26.66 25.70
N PHE A 40 -16.53 27.01 24.44
CA PHE A 40 -16.69 28.40 23.96
C PHE A 40 -17.92 28.62 23.07
N PHE A 41 -18.42 27.59 22.39
CA PHE A 41 -19.45 27.72 21.34
C PHE A 41 -20.49 26.60 21.41
N LYS A 42 -21.17 26.48 22.57
CA LYS A 42 -22.15 25.40 22.82
C LYS A 42 -23.29 25.34 21.80
N ALA A 43 -23.70 26.46 21.22
CA ALA A 43 -24.77 26.51 20.24
C ALA A 43 -24.44 25.73 18.95
N TRP A 44 -23.16 25.69 18.56
CA TRP A 44 -22.69 25.06 17.32
C TRP A 44 -22.19 23.62 17.53
N LEU A 45 -22.15 23.16 18.79
CA LEU A 45 -21.55 21.88 19.15
C LEU A 45 -22.21 20.70 18.43
N LEU A 46 -23.54 20.72 18.33
CA LEU A 46 -24.31 19.62 17.73
C LEU A 46 -24.05 19.53 16.22
N GLU A 47 -23.98 20.66 15.54
CA GLU A 47 -23.69 20.76 14.09
C GLU A 47 -22.27 20.28 13.79
N ILE A 48 -21.28 20.75 14.57
CA ILE A 48 -19.87 20.34 14.42
C ILE A 48 -19.70 18.85 14.73
N MET A 49 -20.43 18.32 15.72
CA MET A 49 -20.41 16.90 16.06
C MET A 49 -20.98 16.03 14.94
N LEU A 50 -22.12 16.40 14.35
CA LEU A 50 -22.69 15.68 13.22
C LEU A 50 -21.74 15.66 12.01
N ILE A 51 -21.19 16.82 11.65
CA ILE A 51 -20.21 16.92 10.55
C ILE A 51 -18.99 16.04 10.84
N SER A 52 -18.48 16.08 12.08
CA SER A 52 -17.34 15.27 12.50
C SER A 52 -17.59 13.77 12.35
N ILE A 53 -18.77 13.28 12.77
CA ILE A 53 -19.15 11.88 12.64
C ILE A 53 -19.23 11.47 11.17
N VAL A 54 -19.94 12.26 10.35
CA VAL A 54 -20.10 11.97 8.91
C VAL A 54 -18.75 11.92 8.20
N VAL A 55 -17.90 12.92 8.40
CA VAL A 55 -16.58 12.97 7.77
C VAL A 55 -15.68 11.82 8.24
N THR A 56 -15.74 11.47 9.53
CA THR A 56 -14.97 10.36 10.09
C THR A 56 -15.39 9.00 9.53
N LEU A 57 -16.68 8.84 9.22
CA LEU A 57 -17.23 7.62 8.61
C LEU A 57 -16.87 7.51 7.12
N ILE A 58 -16.89 8.63 6.39
CA ILE A 58 -16.65 8.65 4.94
C ILE A 58 -15.16 8.55 4.62
N ALA A 59 -14.29 9.23 5.37
CA ALA A 59 -12.86 9.29 5.09
C ALA A 59 -12.16 7.92 4.87
N PRO A 60 -12.45 6.85 5.64
CA PRO A 60 -11.81 5.55 5.43
C PRO A 60 -12.44 4.67 4.33
N LEU A 61 -13.67 4.94 3.87
CA LEU A 61 -14.48 3.98 3.09
C LEU A 61 -13.88 3.60 1.72
N GLY A 62 -13.18 4.52 1.04
CA GLY A 62 -12.50 4.22 -0.23
C GLY A 62 -11.01 3.91 -0.10
N PHE A 63 -10.41 4.31 1.03
CA PHE A 63 -8.96 4.22 1.22
C PHE A 63 -8.50 2.77 1.45
N PHE A 64 -9.21 2.05 2.32
CA PHE A 64 -8.79 0.72 2.74
C PHE A 64 -8.81 -0.30 1.59
N ASP A 65 -9.84 -0.25 0.75
CA ASP A 65 -10.02 -1.20 -0.36
C ASP A 65 -8.90 -1.05 -1.40
N VAL A 66 -8.66 0.18 -1.86
CA VAL A 66 -7.58 0.49 -2.82
C VAL A 66 -6.20 0.17 -2.23
N PHE A 67 -5.99 0.45 -0.94
CA PHE A 67 -4.72 0.13 -0.28
C PHE A 67 -4.45 -1.38 -0.23
N ILE A 68 -5.44 -2.17 0.18
CA ILE A 68 -5.30 -3.63 0.25
C ILE A 68 -5.08 -4.22 -1.14
N GLN A 69 -5.85 -3.76 -2.14
CA GLN A 69 -5.68 -4.18 -3.53
C GLN A 69 -4.25 -3.92 -4.03
N LYS A 70 -3.72 -2.71 -3.80
CA LYS A 70 -2.36 -2.35 -4.22
C LYS A 70 -1.27 -3.12 -3.48
N LEU A 71 -1.49 -3.40 -2.19
CA LEU A 71 -0.56 -4.18 -1.38
C LEU A 71 -0.50 -5.66 -1.83
N VAL A 72 -1.64 -6.24 -2.18
CA VAL A 72 -1.70 -7.60 -2.76
C VAL A 72 -1.02 -7.63 -4.13
N GLU A 73 -1.31 -6.65 -4.98
CA GLU A 73 -0.70 -6.53 -6.32
C GLU A 73 0.83 -6.45 -6.24
N TYR A 74 1.37 -5.64 -5.32
CA TYR A 74 2.81 -5.55 -5.09
C TYR A 74 3.43 -6.88 -4.64
N ASN A 75 2.82 -7.55 -3.66
CA ASN A 75 3.34 -8.83 -3.17
C ASN A 75 3.34 -9.91 -4.26
N THR A 76 2.27 -10.00 -5.06
CA THR A 76 2.20 -10.95 -6.18
C THR A 76 3.32 -10.68 -7.19
N GLN A 77 3.55 -9.43 -7.57
CA GLN A 77 4.62 -9.07 -8.50
C GLN A 77 6.01 -9.44 -7.95
N VAL A 78 6.26 -9.23 -6.66
CA VAL A 78 7.53 -9.62 -6.03
C VAL A 78 7.73 -11.14 -6.11
N ILE A 79 6.70 -11.93 -5.84
CA ILE A 79 6.76 -13.39 -5.92
C ILE A 79 7.05 -13.84 -7.35
N GLU A 80 6.32 -13.32 -8.34
CA GLU A 80 6.54 -13.64 -9.75
C GLU A 80 7.97 -13.34 -10.18
N SER A 81 8.52 -12.20 -9.76
CA SER A 81 9.89 -11.82 -10.10
C SER A 81 10.94 -12.79 -9.54
N ARG A 82 10.71 -13.31 -8.33
CA ARG A 82 11.56 -14.32 -7.71
C ARG A 82 11.45 -15.66 -8.41
N GLN A 83 10.25 -16.05 -8.81
CA GLN A 83 10.04 -17.27 -9.60
C GLN A 83 10.74 -17.20 -10.95
N GLN A 84 10.64 -16.07 -11.66
CA GLN A 84 11.34 -15.86 -12.93
C GLN A 84 12.87 -15.92 -12.77
N LEU A 85 13.41 -15.30 -11.72
CA LEU A 85 14.84 -15.34 -11.42
C LEU A 85 15.30 -16.79 -11.16
N ASN A 86 14.59 -17.50 -10.28
CA ASN A 86 14.91 -18.89 -9.94
C ASN A 86 14.82 -19.81 -11.16
N ALA A 87 13.83 -19.62 -12.04
CA ALA A 87 13.69 -20.38 -13.27
C ALA A 87 14.84 -20.10 -14.25
N THR A 88 15.27 -18.84 -14.36
CA THR A 88 16.40 -18.45 -15.21
C THR A 88 17.71 -19.06 -14.71
N GLU A 89 18.02 -18.92 -13.42
CA GLU A 89 19.20 -19.53 -12.81
C GLU A 89 19.19 -21.06 -12.95
N THR A 90 18.03 -21.69 -12.71
CA THR A 90 17.88 -23.14 -12.88
C THR A 90 18.16 -23.56 -14.33
N ASN A 91 17.64 -22.84 -15.31
CA ASN A 91 17.91 -23.12 -16.72
C ASN A 91 19.40 -22.98 -17.07
N GLU A 92 20.09 -21.96 -16.54
CA GLU A 92 21.54 -21.80 -16.74
C GLU A 92 22.33 -22.97 -16.14
N HIS A 93 21.94 -23.43 -14.94
CA HIS A 93 22.57 -24.58 -14.30
C HIS A 93 22.31 -25.89 -15.06
N ILE A 94 21.09 -26.08 -15.56
CA ILE A 94 20.73 -27.23 -16.38
C ILE A 94 21.51 -27.22 -17.70
N ALA A 95 21.61 -26.07 -18.38
CA ALA A 95 22.36 -25.94 -19.63
C ALA A 95 23.85 -26.32 -19.45
N LYS A 96 24.49 -25.83 -18.38
CA LYS A 96 25.87 -26.20 -18.02
C LYS A 96 26.04 -27.68 -17.73
N LEU A 97 25.03 -28.32 -17.12
CA LEU A 97 25.03 -29.76 -16.88
C LEU A 97 24.96 -30.55 -18.20
N TYR A 98 24.11 -30.14 -19.14
CA TYR A 98 24.02 -30.78 -20.46
C TYR A 98 25.31 -30.62 -21.26
N GLU A 99 25.88 -29.42 -21.30
CA GLU A 99 27.15 -29.15 -22.00
C GLU A 99 28.28 -30.03 -21.46
N LYS A 100 28.35 -30.20 -20.13
CA LYS A 100 29.33 -31.08 -19.48
C LYS A 100 29.10 -32.57 -19.79
N ILE A 101 27.85 -33.00 -19.94
CA ILE A 101 27.53 -34.39 -20.32
C ILE A 101 27.95 -34.66 -21.76
N ASP A 102 27.68 -33.73 -22.67
CA ASP A 102 28.08 -33.83 -24.09
C ASP A 102 29.62 -33.87 -24.23
N GLU A 103 30.35 -33.05 -23.48
CA GLU A 103 31.83 -33.09 -23.44
C GLU A 103 32.39 -34.40 -22.88
N THR A 104 31.65 -35.08 -21.99
CA THR A 104 32.08 -36.36 -21.40
C THR A 104 31.73 -37.56 -22.29
N HIS A 105 30.94 -37.37 -23.34
CA HIS A 105 30.49 -38.43 -24.27
C HIS A 105 31.06 -38.28 -25.69
N GLN A 106 31.93 -37.30 -25.92
CA GLN A 106 32.86 -37.25 -27.07
C GLN A 106 34.22 -37.88 -26.72
#